data_AF-A0A1H6XJH9-F1
#
_entry.id   AF-A0A1H6XJH9-F1
#
_cell.length_a   1.000
_cell.length_b   1.000
_cell.length_c   1.000
_cell.angle_alpha   90.00
_cell.angle_beta   90.00
_cell.angle_gamma   90.00
#
_symmetry.space_group_name_H-M   'P 1'
#
loop_
_entity.id
_entity.type
_entity.pdbx_description
1 polymer ?
#
loop_
_entity_poly.entity_id
_entity_poly.type
_entity_poly.pdbx_seq_one_letter_code
_entity_poly.pdbx_strand_id
1 'polypeptide(L)'
;MRSMSEYKPPFHITDKIINLVADISEQIGRINVLSHGNMNPHLRKANRIQTIHSSLAIEHNSLSFEQVTAIIEGKRILGNKSK
;
A
#
# COMPACT_ATOMS: atom_id res chain seq x y z
N MET A 1 -11.68 40.09 -18.36
CA MET A 1 -10.69 39.08 -17.93
C MET A 1 -11.19 38.47 -16.63
N ARG A 2 -11.70 37.23 -16.62
CA ARG A 2 -12.15 36.58 -15.36
C ARG A 2 -10.93 36.01 -14.65
N SER A 3 -10.69 36.47 -13.42
CA SER A 3 -9.69 35.90 -12.52
C SER A 3 -10.09 34.45 -12.19
N MET A 4 -9.29 33.48 -12.62
CA MET A 4 -9.37 32.11 -12.11
C MET A 4 -8.89 32.14 -10.68
N SER A 5 -9.83 32.14 -9.73
CA SER A 5 -9.53 31.89 -8.32
C SER A 5 -8.75 30.58 -8.19
N GLU A 6 -7.55 30.66 -7.61
CA GLU A 6 -6.67 29.52 -7.36
C GLU A 6 -7.43 28.47 -6.52
N TYR A 7 -7.49 27.22 -7.01
CA TYR A 7 -8.17 26.15 -6.31
C TYR A 7 -7.45 25.89 -4.97
N LYS A 8 -8.18 26.06 -3.86
CA LYS A 8 -7.70 25.67 -2.53
C LYS A 8 -8.41 24.38 -2.12
N PRO A 9 -7.69 23.26 -2.02
CA PRO A 9 -8.25 22.02 -1.49
C PRO A 9 -8.81 22.23 -0.08
N PRO A 10 -10.00 21.67 0.26
CA PRO A 10 -10.68 21.93 1.52
C PRO A 10 -10.14 21.09 2.69
N PHE A 11 -8.82 21.00 2.85
CA PHE A 11 -8.21 20.27 3.94
C PHE A 11 -8.21 21.08 5.23
N HIS A 12 -8.68 20.47 6.33
CA HIS A 12 -8.66 21.06 7.66
C HIS A 12 -7.99 20.07 8.61
N ILE A 13 -6.96 20.54 9.32
CA ILE A 13 -6.31 19.73 10.35
C ILE A 13 -7.26 19.61 11.55
N THR A 14 -7.33 18.41 12.10
CA THR A 14 -8.11 18.11 13.31
C THR A 14 -7.18 17.47 14.35
N ASP A 15 -7.55 17.52 15.62
CA ASP A 15 -6.79 16.87 16.69
C ASP A 15 -6.61 15.37 16.44
N LYS A 16 -7.60 14.72 15.82
CA LYS A 16 -7.51 13.31 15.40
C LYS A 16 -6.38 13.09 14.39
N ILE A 17 -6.23 13.98 13.40
CA ILE A 17 -5.14 13.89 12.42
C ILE A 17 -3.79 14.04 13.13
N ILE A 18 -3.67 14.99 14.06
CA ILE A 18 -2.44 15.22 14.82
C ILE A 18 -2.06 13.97 15.65
N ASN A 19 -3.03 13.39 16.35
CA ASN A 19 -2.80 12.18 17.13
C ASN A 19 -2.39 11.00 16.25
N LEU A 20 -3.05 10.80 15.10
CA LEU A 20 -2.65 9.76 14.14
C LEU A 20 -1.23 9.97 13.60
N VAL A 21 -0.86 11.22 13.29
CA VAL A 21 0.51 11.55 12.85
C VAL A 21 1.53 11.23 13.92
N ALA A 22 1.25 11.56 15.18
CA ALA A 22 2.11 11.23 16.32
C ALA A 22 2.29 9.72 16.48
N ASP A 23 1.18 8.96 16.48
CA ASP A 23 1.19 7.50 16.61
C ASP A 23 1.97 6.85 15.47
N ILE A 24 1.71 7.25 14.22
CA ILE A 24 2.42 6.73 13.04
C ILE A 24 3.92 7.02 13.13
N SER A 25 4.29 8.24 13.55
CA SER A 25 5.69 8.64 13.68
C SER A 25 6.43 7.82 14.74
N GLU A 26 5.77 7.54 15.86
CA GLU A 26 6.32 6.67 16.90
C GLU A 26 6.55 5.24 16.37
N GLN A 27 5.56 4.65 15.67
CA GLN A 27 5.70 3.31 15.10
C GLN A 27 6.81 3.24 14.05
N ILE A 28 6.93 4.25 13.19
CA ILE A 28 8.04 4.35 12.22
C ILE A 28 9.39 4.41 12.95
N GLY A 29 9.50 5.23 13.99
CA GLY A 29 10.71 5.33 14.82
C GLY A 29 11.10 3.99 15.43
N ARG A 30 10.15 3.29 16.05
CA ARG A 30 10.34 1.95 16.63
C ARG A 30 10.84 0.95 15.58
N ILE A 31 10.20 0.89 14.42
CA ILE A 31 10.59 -0.03 13.33
C ILE A 31 11.99 0.29 12.81
N ASN A 32 12.33 1.56 12.62
CA ASN A 32 13.65 1.97 12.12
C ASN A 32 14.78 1.54 13.06
N VAL A 33 14.58 1.70 14.38
CA VAL A 33 15.55 1.26 15.39
C VAL A 33 15.66 -0.26 15.43
N LEU A 34 14.53 -0.98 15.52
CA LEU A 34 14.51 -2.45 15.62
C LEU A 34 15.08 -3.13 14.37
N SER A 35 14.77 -2.60 13.18
CA SER A 35 15.24 -3.18 11.92
C SER A 35 16.69 -2.84 11.58
N HIS A 36 17.34 -1.90 12.31
CA HIS A 36 18.70 -1.43 12.03
C HIS A 36 18.90 -1.02 10.55
N GLY A 37 17.84 -0.53 9.89
CA GLY A 37 17.84 -0.24 8.44
C GLY A 37 17.87 -1.46 7.51
N ASN A 38 17.97 -2.68 8.06
CA ASN A 38 18.03 -3.93 7.31
C ASN A 38 16.66 -4.62 7.29
N MET A 39 15.78 -4.18 6.38
CA MET A 39 14.59 -4.96 6.08
C MET A 39 14.95 -6.24 5.34
N ASN A 40 14.52 -7.39 5.87
CA ASN A 40 14.73 -8.70 5.25
C ASN A 40 14.15 -8.72 3.81
N PRO A 41 14.93 -9.10 2.77
CA PRO A 41 14.44 -9.20 1.40
C PRO A 41 13.17 -10.03 1.22
N HIS A 42 13.00 -11.09 2.01
CA HIS A 42 11.78 -11.91 2.00
C HIS A 42 10.56 -11.14 2.51
N LEU A 43 10.71 -10.36 3.58
CA LEU A 43 9.64 -9.50 4.09
C LEU A 43 9.28 -8.41 3.08
N ARG A 44 10.27 -7.81 2.41
CA ARG A 44 9.99 -6.84 1.32
C ARG A 44 9.21 -7.47 0.18
N LYS A 45 9.58 -8.68 -0.23
CA LYS A 45 8.85 -9.42 -1.28
C LYS A 45 7.42 -9.72 -0.85
N ALA A 46 7.22 -10.23 0.37
CA ALA A 46 5.90 -10.52 0.93
C ALA A 46 5.01 -9.27 1.00
N ASN A 47 5.53 -8.16 1.53
CA ASN A 47 4.80 -6.89 1.59
C ASN A 47 4.41 -6.40 0.19
N ARG A 48 5.30 -6.51 -0.80
CA ARG A 48 5.01 -6.11 -2.17
C ARG A 48 3.91 -6.96 -2.81
N ILE A 49 3.92 -8.28 -2.58
CA ILE A 49 2.85 -9.17 -3.06
C ILE A 49 1.51 -8.77 -2.44
N GLN A 50 1.50 -8.49 -1.12
CA GLN A 50 0.29 -8.03 -0.43
C GLN A 50 -0.22 -6.70 -0.97
N THR A 51 0.65 -5.71 -1.20
CA THR A 51 0.26 -4.44 -1.82
C THR A 51 -0.35 -4.64 -3.19
N ILE A 52 0.28 -5.45 -4.05
CA ILE A 52 -0.24 -5.73 -5.40
C ILE A 52 -1.62 -6.38 -5.34
N HIS A 53 -1.77 -7.44 -4.52
CA HIS A 53 -3.04 -8.14 -4.38
C HIS A 53 -4.14 -7.21 -3.83
N SER A 54 -3.88 -6.49 -2.73
CA SER A 54 -4.87 -5.61 -2.10
C SER A 54 -5.28 -4.45 -3.01
N SER A 55 -4.34 -3.82 -3.73
CA SER A 55 -4.67 -2.74 -4.66
C SER A 55 -5.50 -3.22 -5.84
N LEU A 56 -5.15 -4.35 -6.44
CA LEU A 56 -5.89 -4.89 -7.59
C LEU A 56 -7.27 -5.44 -7.20
N ALA A 57 -7.42 -5.99 -5.99
CA ALA A 57 -8.70 -6.46 -5.48
C ALA A 57 -9.74 -5.32 -5.34
N ILE A 58 -9.30 -4.10 -5.02
CA ILE A 58 -10.16 -2.90 -5.01
C ILE A 58 -10.71 -2.60 -6.41
N GLU A 59 -9.92 -2.87 -7.45
CA GLU A 59 -10.28 -2.71 -8.86
C GLU A 59 -11.00 -3.94 -9.43
N HIS A 60 -11.68 -4.72 -8.57
CA HIS A 60 -12.42 -5.93 -8.93
C HIS A 60 -11.57 -7.06 -9.58
N ASN A 61 -10.27 -7.12 -9.30
CA ASN A 61 -9.46 -8.28 -9.67
C ASN A 61 -9.84 -9.49 -8.79
N SER A 62 -10.03 -10.65 -9.41
CA SER A 62 -10.47 -11.89 -8.75
C SER A 62 -9.35 -12.91 -8.49
N LEU A 63 -8.09 -12.57 -8.79
CA LEU A 63 -6.96 -13.45 -8.52
C LEU A 63 -6.75 -13.57 -7.01
N SER A 64 -6.59 -14.79 -6.53
CA SER A 64 -6.25 -15.04 -5.13
C SER A 64 -4.83 -14.55 -4.79
N PHE A 65 -4.56 -14.38 -3.52
CA PHE A 65 -3.23 -14.02 -3.03
C PHE A 65 -2.16 -15.04 -3.48
N GLU A 66 -2.49 -16.33 -3.49
CA GLU A 66 -1.62 -17.42 -3.95
C GLU A 66 -1.35 -17.32 -5.46
N GLN A 67 -2.37 -16.96 -6.25
CA GLN A 67 -2.20 -16.77 -7.70
C GLN A 67 -1.31 -15.55 -7.99
N VAL A 68 -1.51 -14.43 -7.29
CA VAL A 68 -0.63 -13.25 -7.40
C VAL A 68 0.80 -13.61 -6.98
N THR A 69 0.97 -14.35 -5.89
CA THR A 69 2.28 -14.85 -5.44
C THR A 69 2.95 -15.69 -6.52
N ALA A 70 2.24 -16.66 -7.08
CA ALA A 70 2.74 -17.55 -8.13
C ALA A 70 3.15 -16.77 -9.39
N ILE A 71 2.38 -15.76 -9.81
CA ILE A 71 2.73 -14.87 -10.92
C ILE A 71 4.05 -14.13 -10.64
N ILE A 72 4.19 -13.54 -9.46
CA ILE A 72 5.42 -12.81 -9.07
C ILE A 72 6.62 -13.76 -8.97
N GLU A 73 6.39 -15.04 -8.70
CA GLU A 73 7.43 -16.08 -8.69
C GLU A 73 7.73 -16.69 -10.06
N GLY A 74 7.06 -16.24 -11.12
CA GLY A 74 7.23 -16.79 -12.47
C GLY A 74 6.65 -18.20 -12.64
N LYS A 75 5.80 -18.64 -11.71
CA LYS A 75 5.10 -19.92 -11.79
C LYS A 75 3.89 -19.80 -12.72
N ARG A 76 3.57 -20.90 -13.41
CA ARG A 76 2.35 -20.98 -14.21
C ARG A 76 1.13 -21.01 -13.31
N ILE A 77 0.12 -20.21 -13.66
CA ILE A 77 -1.19 -20.25 -13.03
C ILE A 77 -2.26 -20.52 -14.09
N LEU A 78 -3.37 -21.11 -13.67
CA LEU A 78 -4.57 -21.13 -14.49
C LEU A 78 -5.23 -19.76 -14.37
N GLY A 79 -5.35 -19.07 -15.51
CA GLY A 79 -6.21 -17.90 -15.59
C GLY A 79 -7.68 -18.30 -15.42
N ASN A 80 -8.48 -17.42 -14.84
CA ASN A 80 -9.92 -17.62 -14.81
C ASN A 80 -10.47 -17.69 -16.25
N LYS A 81 -11.27 -18.71 -16.57
CA LYS A 81 -12.05 -18.77 -17.82
C LYS A 81 -13.24 -17.81 -17.73
N SER A 82 -12.96 -16.52 -17.62
CA SER A 82 -13.96 -15.47 -17.61
C SER A 82 -13.84 -14.67 -18.90
N LYS A 83 -14.33 -15.27 -19.99
CA LYS A 83 -15.01 -14.58 -21.07
C LYS A 83 -16.08 -15.51 -21.64
#